data_AF-A0A8J8JJH1-F1
#
_entry.id   AF-A0A8J8JJH1-F1
#
_cell.length_a   1.000
_cell.length_b   1.000
_cell.length_c   1.000
_cell.angle_alpha   90.00
_cell.angle_beta   90.00
_cell.angle_gamma   90.00
#
_symmetry.space_group_name_H-M   'P 1'
#
loop_
_entity.id
_entity.type
_entity.pdbx_description
1 polymer ?
#
loop_
_entity_poly.entity_id
_entity_poly.type
_entity_poly.pdbx_seq_one_letter_code
_entity_poly.pdbx_strand_id
1 'polypeptide(L)'
;MDERALVSLLIILTTLAAFGYLSLALGKLGNCVERCKRVFKLHVTGIFVAGASLVLWRAIPAPSVLAYVFQASTLVGGLLYVLSLVTFRAFRFGKELLLQIAAVFLAALVFPLYSGDTSELESLVFIAFLESTMLMAIWWFLSIRMLTHFEKRNLRIASWLVVLFAWLRPYQLTQNGICLFYTALMVMFTSSVLLLYSAMVVYERASRWL
;
A
#
# COMPACT_ATOMS: atom_id res chain seq x y z
N MET A 1 19.19 -16.60 -15.64
CA MET A 1 18.67 -15.55 -14.75
C MET A 1 17.84 -16.28 -13.70
N ASP A 2 18.22 -16.21 -12.42
CA ASP A 2 17.56 -16.97 -11.36
C ASP A 2 16.07 -16.62 -11.28
N GLU A 3 15.21 -17.62 -11.06
CA GLU A 3 13.75 -17.44 -10.94
C GLU A 3 13.41 -16.36 -9.90
N ARG A 4 14.15 -16.30 -8.79
CA ARG A 4 14.02 -15.26 -7.77
C ARG A 4 14.25 -13.85 -8.32
N ALA A 5 15.25 -13.67 -9.19
CA ALA A 5 15.54 -12.38 -9.81
C ALA A 5 14.44 -11.98 -10.80
N LEU A 6 13.90 -12.95 -11.56
CA LEU A 6 12.81 -12.71 -12.50
C LEU A 6 11.51 -12.32 -11.79
N VAL A 7 11.16 -13.03 -10.72
CA VAL A 7 10.00 -12.73 -9.87
C VAL A 7 10.16 -11.38 -9.19
N SER A 8 11.34 -11.06 -8.66
CA SER A 8 11.59 -9.76 -8.06
C SER A 8 11.47 -8.62 -9.07
N LEU A 9 11.96 -8.80 -10.30
CA LEU A 9 11.82 -7.84 -11.38
C LEU A 9 10.35 -7.63 -11.74
N LEU A 10 9.57 -8.71 -11.85
CA LEU A 10 8.14 -8.66 -12.14
C LEU A 10 7.37 -7.90 -11.04
N ILE A 11 7.70 -8.14 -9.76
CA ILE A 11 7.11 -7.40 -8.63
C ILE A 11 7.46 -5.92 -8.73
N ILE A 12 8.71 -5.56 -9.01
CA ILE A 12 9.14 -4.17 -9.16
C ILE A 12 8.38 -3.48 -10.29
N LEU A 13 8.31 -4.11 -11.48
CA LEU A 13 7.60 -3.59 -12.66
C LEU A 13 6.10 -3.41 -12.40
N THR A 14 5.45 -4.42 -11.83
CA THR A 14 4.01 -4.36 -11.51
C THR A 14 3.72 -3.31 -10.44
N THR A 15 4.59 -3.16 -9.45
CA THR A 15 4.48 -2.13 -8.40
C THR A 15 4.65 -0.73 -8.98
N LEU A 16 5.67 -0.51 -9.83
CA LEU A 16 5.86 0.75 -10.56
C LEU A 16 4.67 1.09 -11.44
N ALA A 17 4.18 0.12 -12.21
CA ALA A 17 3.02 0.31 -13.06
C ALA A 17 1.77 0.66 -12.23
N ALA A 18 1.53 -0.04 -11.12
CA ALA A 18 0.41 0.24 -10.22
C ALA A 18 0.51 1.64 -9.61
N PHE A 19 1.67 2.03 -9.07
CA PHE A 19 1.87 3.37 -8.51
C PHE A 19 1.77 4.47 -9.57
N GLY A 20 2.39 4.28 -10.73
CA GLY A 20 2.31 5.22 -11.85
C GLY A 20 0.87 5.42 -12.31
N TYR A 21 0.12 4.34 -12.46
CA TYR A 21 -1.28 4.40 -12.89
C TYR A 21 -2.19 4.99 -11.82
N LEU A 22 -1.98 4.66 -10.54
CA LEU A 22 -2.71 5.26 -9.42
C LEU A 22 -2.44 6.77 -9.35
N SER A 23 -1.20 7.19 -9.52
CA SER A 23 -0.81 8.61 -9.58
C SER A 23 -1.46 9.34 -10.76
N LEU A 24 -1.51 8.72 -11.94
CA LEU A 24 -2.21 9.28 -13.10
C LEU A 24 -3.71 9.40 -12.86
N ALA A 25 -4.34 8.37 -12.30
CA ALA A 25 -5.76 8.37 -11.98
C ALA A 25 -6.10 9.46 -10.96
N LEU A 26 -5.32 9.57 -9.89
CA LEU A 26 -5.49 10.60 -8.86
C LEU A 26 -5.17 12.01 -9.37
N GLY A 27 -4.15 12.16 -10.21
CA GLY A 27 -3.82 13.44 -10.85
C GLY A 27 -4.96 13.93 -11.75
N LYS A 28 -5.54 13.04 -12.55
CA LYS A 28 -6.74 13.35 -13.36
C LYS A 28 -7.95 13.66 -12.49
N LEU A 29 -8.19 12.89 -11.42
CA LEU A 29 -9.26 13.17 -10.45
C LEU A 29 -9.08 14.55 -9.79
N GLY A 30 -7.84 14.95 -9.51
CA GLY A 30 -7.51 16.24 -8.93
C GLY A 30 -7.74 17.42 -9.87
N ASN A 31 -7.54 17.22 -11.17
CA ASN A 31 -7.86 18.25 -12.18
C ASN A 31 -9.37 18.52 -12.26
N CYS A 32 -10.18 17.50 -12.01
CA CYS A 32 -11.65 17.56 -11.99
C CYS A 32 -12.24 18.22 -10.74
N VAL A 33 -11.46 18.40 -9.66
CA VAL A 33 -11.94 18.98 -8.39
C VAL A 33 -11.12 20.23 -8.04
N GLU A 34 -11.55 21.40 -8.49
CA GLU A 34 -10.81 22.67 -8.34
C GLU A 34 -10.42 23.01 -6.91
N ARG A 35 -11.31 22.78 -5.93
CA ARG A 35 -11.02 23.01 -4.50
C ARG A 35 -10.00 22.03 -3.89
N CYS A 36 -9.63 20.97 -4.61
CA CYS A 36 -8.78 19.89 -4.08
C CYS A 36 -7.43 19.73 -4.82
N LYS A 37 -7.13 20.54 -5.85
CA LYS A 37 -5.92 20.40 -6.69
C LYS A 37 -4.62 20.29 -5.89
N ARG A 38 -4.42 21.11 -4.85
CA ARG A 38 -3.21 21.12 -4.02
C ARG A 38 -3.04 19.81 -3.22
N VAL A 39 -4.15 19.22 -2.82
CA VAL A 39 -4.22 18.00 -2.00
C VAL A 39 -3.96 16.77 -2.87
N PHE A 40 -4.58 16.71 -4.06
CA PHE A 40 -4.26 15.68 -5.04
C PHE A 40 -2.80 15.74 -5.49
N LYS A 41 -2.23 16.95 -5.62
CA LYS A 41 -0.80 17.11 -5.89
C LYS A 41 0.06 16.53 -4.77
N LEU A 42 -0.26 16.81 -3.49
CA LEU A 42 0.40 16.19 -2.33
C LEU A 42 0.26 14.67 -2.33
N HIS A 43 -0.92 14.15 -2.70
CA HIS A 43 -1.22 12.73 -2.82
C HIS A 43 -0.34 12.04 -3.87
N VAL A 44 -0.27 12.62 -5.07
CA VAL A 44 0.55 12.13 -6.19
C VAL A 44 2.03 12.22 -5.86
N THR A 45 2.49 13.32 -5.25
CA THR A 45 3.88 13.45 -4.79
C THR A 45 4.20 12.40 -3.74
N GLY A 46 3.31 12.18 -2.76
CA GLY A 46 3.51 11.17 -1.73
C GLY A 46 3.64 9.75 -2.30
N ILE A 47 2.74 9.37 -3.21
CA ILE A 47 2.80 8.08 -3.92
C ILE A 47 4.08 7.95 -4.73
N PHE A 48 4.46 9.00 -5.46
CA PHE A 48 5.66 8.98 -6.30
C PHE A 48 6.93 8.84 -5.45
N VAL A 49 7.06 9.63 -4.39
CA VAL A 49 8.20 9.56 -3.46
C VAL A 49 8.27 8.20 -2.78
N ALA A 50 7.13 7.65 -2.34
CA ALA A 50 7.07 6.32 -1.75
C ALA A 50 7.48 5.24 -2.76
N GLY A 51 6.87 5.21 -3.93
CA GLY A 51 7.14 4.21 -4.97
C GLY A 51 8.57 4.25 -5.49
N ALA A 52 9.09 5.44 -5.81
CA ALA A 52 10.46 5.60 -6.29
C ALA A 52 11.48 5.15 -5.24
N SER A 53 11.28 5.53 -3.96
CA SER A 53 12.18 5.14 -2.88
C SER A 53 12.17 3.64 -2.62
N LEU A 54 10.99 3.00 -2.69
CA LEU A 54 10.84 1.56 -2.50
C LEU A 54 11.50 0.76 -3.63
N VAL A 55 11.40 1.26 -4.87
CA VAL A 55 12.10 0.70 -6.03
C VAL A 55 13.60 0.85 -5.90
N LEU A 56 14.09 2.04 -5.54
CA LEU A 56 15.52 2.30 -5.36
C LEU A 56 16.11 1.43 -4.26
N TRP A 57 15.38 1.23 -3.15
CA TRP A 57 15.78 0.31 -2.09
C TRP A 57 15.93 -1.14 -2.55
N ARG A 58 15.07 -1.61 -3.47
CA ARG A 58 15.11 -2.98 -3.98
C ARG A 58 16.06 -3.19 -5.16
N ALA A 59 16.25 -2.18 -6.00
CA ALA A 59 17.02 -2.27 -7.23
C ALA A 59 18.52 -1.97 -7.02
N ILE A 60 18.86 -1.16 -6.02
CA ILE A 60 20.24 -0.77 -5.75
C ILE A 60 20.72 -1.51 -4.50
N PRO A 61 21.68 -2.46 -4.63
CA PRO A 61 22.39 -2.99 -3.48
C PRO A 61 23.23 -1.85 -2.89
N ALA A 62 22.65 -1.14 -1.92
CA ALA A 62 23.22 0.07 -1.37
C ALA A 62 23.82 -0.21 0.02
N PRO A 63 24.89 0.51 0.42
CA PRO A 63 25.38 0.47 1.80
C PRO A 63 24.27 0.90 2.77
N SER A 64 24.35 0.44 4.02
CA SER A 64 23.31 0.58 5.05
C SER A 64 22.70 1.99 5.13
N VAL A 65 23.53 3.04 5.05
CA VAL A 65 23.08 4.45 5.10
C VAL A 65 22.12 4.80 3.96
N LEU A 66 22.41 4.38 2.72
CA LEU A 66 21.53 4.65 1.57
C LEU A 66 20.22 3.85 1.68
N ALA A 67 20.28 2.62 2.21
CA ALA A 67 19.08 1.83 2.47
C ALA A 67 18.15 2.54 3.49
N TYR A 68 18.70 3.11 4.57
CA TYR A 68 17.93 3.91 5.52
C TYR A 68 17.34 5.19 4.89
N VAL A 69 18.08 5.87 4.02
CA VAL A 69 17.56 7.04 3.29
C VAL A 69 16.39 6.66 2.40
N PHE A 70 16.45 5.53 1.70
CA PHE A 70 15.34 5.06 0.87
C PHE A 70 14.13 4.63 1.73
N GLN A 71 14.35 3.95 2.86
CA GLN A 71 13.27 3.62 3.80
C GLN A 71 12.62 4.88 4.37
N ALA A 72 13.41 5.83 4.88
CA ALA A 72 12.91 7.10 5.41
C ALA A 72 12.13 7.89 4.35
N SER A 73 12.64 7.95 3.12
CA SER A 73 11.95 8.60 1.99
C SER A 73 10.64 7.90 1.65
N THR A 74 10.59 6.56 1.76
CA THR A 74 9.36 5.79 1.59
C THR A 74 8.33 6.14 2.67
N LEU A 75 8.76 6.25 3.93
CA LEU A 75 7.90 6.68 5.04
C LEU A 75 7.37 8.10 4.85
N VAL A 76 8.24 9.03 4.43
CA VAL A 76 7.84 10.41 4.13
C VAL A 76 6.81 10.45 3.01
N GLY A 77 7.00 9.67 1.94
CA GLY A 77 6.02 9.54 0.86
C GLY A 77 4.68 9.00 1.35
N GLY A 78 4.69 7.93 2.15
CA GLY A 78 3.48 7.36 2.76
C GLY A 78 2.77 8.32 3.72
N LEU A 79 3.53 9.08 4.52
CA LEU A 79 2.99 10.13 5.39
C LEU A 79 2.35 11.25 4.59
N LEU A 80 2.99 11.72 3.52
CA LEU A 80 2.43 12.75 2.64
C LEU A 80 1.12 12.28 2.03
N TYR A 81 1.06 11.01 1.60
CA TYR A 81 -0.17 10.38 1.13
C TYR A 81 -1.27 10.41 2.21
N VAL A 82 -0.97 9.95 3.42
CA VAL A 82 -1.94 9.92 4.55
C VAL A 82 -2.37 11.32 4.99
N LEU A 83 -1.43 12.26 5.09
CA LEU A 83 -1.67 13.62 5.57
C LEU A 83 -2.73 14.33 4.72
N SER A 84 -2.69 14.14 3.40
CA SER A 84 -3.72 14.66 2.48
C SER A 84 -5.13 14.09 2.74
N LEU A 85 -5.26 12.83 3.19
CA LEU A 85 -6.56 12.24 3.54
C LEU A 85 -7.13 12.84 4.82
N VAL A 86 -6.26 13.05 5.81
CA VAL A 86 -6.65 13.56 7.14
C VAL A 86 -6.99 15.04 7.09
N THR A 87 -6.17 15.85 6.41
CA THR A 87 -6.37 17.31 6.30
C THR A 87 -7.69 17.69 5.65
N PHE A 88 -8.22 16.87 4.74
CA PHE A 88 -9.47 17.19 4.07
C PHE A 88 -10.72 16.82 4.89
N ARG A 89 -10.57 16.19 6.07
CA ARG A 89 -11.66 15.52 6.81
C ARG A 89 -12.52 14.62 5.90
N ALA A 90 -11.99 14.23 4.74
CA ALA A 90 -12.69 13.42 3.75
C ALA A 90 -12.91 12.00 4.25
N PHE A 91 -12.22 11.63 5.32
CA PHE A 91 -12.20 10.30 5.86
C PHE A 91 -12.29 10.33 7.40
N ARG A 92 -13.28 9.63 7.95
CA ARG A 92 -13.41 9.39 9.41
C ARG A 92 -12.86 8.00 9.69
N PHE A 93 -11.92 7.91 10.62
CA PHE A 93 -11.39 6.62 11.06
C PHE A 93 -12.50 5.79 11.70
N GLY A 94 -12.92 4.74 11.01
CA GLY A 94 -13.84 3.74 11.55
C GLY A 94 -13.13 2.80 12.52
N LYS A 95 -13.88 2.22 13.47
CA LYS A 95 -13.37 1.20 14.40
C LYS A 95 -12.74 0.02 13.65
N GLU A 96 -13.34 -0.38 12.52
CA GLU A 96 -12.85 -1.49 11.70
C GLU A 96 -11.45 -1.19 11.12
N LEU A 97 -11.19 0.00 10.56
CA LEU A 97 -9.86 0.38 10.09
C LEU A 97 -8.83 0.39 11.22
N LEU A 98 -9.18 0.94 12.39
CA LEU A 98 -8.28 0.95 13.55
C LEU A 98 -7.92 -0.48 14.00
N LEU A 99 -8.89 -1.39 14.00
CA LEU A 99 -8.68 -2.81 14.29
C LEU A 99 -7.76 -3.46 13.26
N GLN A 100 -7.93 -3.18 11.97
CA GLN A 100 -7.08 -3.71 10.91
C GLN A 100 -5.63 -3.21 11.04
N ILE A 101 -5.43 -1.92 11.28
CA ILE A 101 -4.10 -1.34 11.52
C ILE A 101 -3.46 -1.99 12.76
N ALA A 102 -4.20 -2.08 13.86
CA ALA A 102 -3.71 -2.72 15.08
C ALA A 102 -3.33 -4.20 14.83
N ALA A 103 -4.13 -4.94 14.06
CA ALA A 103 -3.85 -6.33 13.73
C ALA A 103 -2.60 -6.50 12.86
N VAL A 104 -2.34 -5.56 11.94
CA VAL A 104 -1.12 -5.55 11.11
C VAL A 104 0.12 -5.30 11.96
N PHE A 105 0.09 -4.32 12.85
CA PHE A 105 1.20 -4.07 13.78
C PHE A 105 1.39 -5.21 14.79
N LEU A 106 0.30 -5.83 15.24
CA LEU A 106 0.37 -6.98 16.13
C LEU A 106 1.10 -8.15 15.46
N ALA A 107 0.86 -8.41 14.17
CA ALA A 107 1.58 -9.44 13.42
C ALA A 107 3.10 -9.19 13.37
N ALA A 108 3.51 -7.93 13.24
CA ALA A 108 4.93 -7.55 13.24
C ALA A 108 5.61 -7.72 14.60
N LEU A 109 4.85 -7.66 15.71
CA LEU A 109 5.37 -7.79 17.07
C LEU A 109 5.34 -9.22 17.60
N VAL A 110 4.24 -9.95 17.36
CA VAL A 110 4.01 -11.29 17.92
C VAL A 110 5.08 -12.27 17.46
N PHE A 111 5.50 -12.17 16.20
CA PHE A 111 6.45 -13.13 15.65
C PHE A 111 7.86 -13.01 16.22
N PRO A 112 8.52 -11.83 16.25
CA PRO A 112 9.82 -11.66 16.91
C PRO A 112 9.79 -12.04 18.40
N LEU A 113 8.67 -11.76 19.08
CA LEU A 113 8.48 -12.15 20.48
C LEU A 113 8.39 -13.68 20.65
N TYR A 114 7.77 -14.37 19.70
CA TYR A 114 7.62 -15.83 19.74
C TYR A 114 8.91 -16.56 19.32
N SER A 115 9.60 -16.07 18.29
CA SER A 115 10.86 -16.67 17.81
C SER A 115 12.07 -16.34 18.69
N GLY A 116 11.99 -15.28 19.50
CA GLY A 116 13.12 -14.73 20.25
C GLY A 116 14.16 -14.02 19.36
N ASP A 117 13.89 -13.92 18.05
CA ASP A 117 14.75 -13.27 17.07
C ASP A 117 14.20 -11.90 16.69
N THR A 118 14.94 -10.86 17.07
CA THR A 118 14.58 -9.45 16.83
C THR A 118 15.31 -8.83 15.65
N SER A 119 16.16 -9.59 14.96
CA SER A 119 16.96 -9.09 13.84
C SER A 119 16.12 -8.51 12.68
N GLU A 120 14.92 -9.06 12.47
CA GLU A 120 13.97 -8.62 11.43
C GLU A 120 12.88 -7.67 11.94
N LEU A 121 12.93 -7.23 13.21
CA LEU A 121 11.87 -6.40 13.78
C LEU A 121 11.71 -5.07 13.03
N GLU A 122 12.83 -4.42 12.69
CA GLU A 122 12.82 -3.15 11.96
C GLU A 122 12.15 -3.30 10.57
N SER A 123 12.47 -4.38 9.85
CA SER A 123 11.92 -4.65 8.52
C SER A 123 10.42 -4.96 8.60
N LEU A 124 10.00 -5.74 9.60
CA LEU A 124 8.60 -6.06 9.86
C LEU A 124 7.76 -4.83 10.21
N VAL A 125 8.26 -3.97 11.09
CA VAL A 125 7.60 -2.71 11.47
C VAL A 125 7.49 -1.76 10.28
N PHE A 126 8.55 -1.65 9.47
CA PHE A 126 8.52 -0.84 8.24
C PHE A 126 7.45 -1.34 7.25
N ILE A 127 7.33 -2.65 7.04
CA ILE A 127 6.32 -3.18 6.13
C ILE A 127 4.91 -3.04 6.72
N ALA A 128 4.73 -3.23 8.03
CA ALA A 128 3.46 -2.98 8.72
C ALA A 128 2.97 -1.54 8.55
N PHE A 129 3.90 -0.57 8.53
CA PHE A 129 3.58 0.82 8.19
C PHE A 129 3.06 0.95 6.76
N LEU A 130 3.73 0.33 5.77
CA LEU A 130 3.28 0.36 4.37
C LEU A 130 1.89 -0.25 4.20
N GLU A 131 1.63 -1.40 4.82
CA GLU A 131 0.32 -2.04 4.82
C GLU A 131 -0.75 -1.14 5.44
N SER A 132 -0.42 -0.45 6.53
CA SER A 132 -1.32 0.51 7.16
C SER A 132 -1.65 1.68 6.24
N THR A 133 -0.68 2.20 5.49
CA THR A 133 -0.95 3.24 4.48
C THR A 133 -1.85 2.74 3.34
N MET A 134 -1.68 1.48 2.92
CA MET A 134 -2.55 0.85 1.92
C MET A 134 -3.97 0.63 2.44
N LEU A 135 -4.13 0.20 3.71
CA LEU A 135 -5.43 0.10 4.36
C LEU A 135 -6.14 1.46 4.38
N MET A 136 -5.42 2.53 4.73
CA MET A 136 -5.97 3.88 4.68
C MET A 136 -6.43 4.27 3.26
N ALA A 137 -5.66 3.90 2.23
CA ALA A 137 -6.04 4.13 0.83
C ALA A 137 -7.34 3.41 0.45
N ILE A 138 -7.42 2.10 0.74
CA ILE A 138 -8.61 1.27 0.46
C ILE A 138 -9.84 1.84 1.17
N TRP A 139 -9.68 2.23 2.43
CA TRP A 139 -10.77 2.79 3.22
C TRP A 139 -11.20 4.17 2.74
N TRP A 140 -10.27 5.00 2.27
CA TRP A 140 -10.63 6.25 1.61
C TRP A 140 -11.51 6.00 0.38
N PHE A 141 -11.15 5.04 -0.47
CA PHE A 141 -12.02 4.66 -1.60
C PHE A 141 -13.38 4.12 -1.14
N LEU A 142 -13.43 3.28 -0.11
CA LEU A 142 -14.69 2.78 0.47
C LEU A 142 -15.65 3.90 0.90
N SER A 143 -15.12 5.04 1.31
CA SER A 143 -15.92 6.21 1.73
C SER A 143 -16.61 6.93 0.57
N ILE A 144 -16.18 6.68 -0.68
CA ILE A 144 -16.71 7.36 -1.86
C ILE A 144 -18.12 6.87 -2.18
N ARG A 145 -19.07 7.81 -2.24
CA ARG A 145 -20.49 7.53 -2.49
C ARG A 145 -20.75 6.98 -3.89
N MET A 146 -19.91 7.32 -4.87
CA MET A 146 -20.07 6.90 -6.26
C MET A 146 -19.83 5.40 -6.47
N LEU A 147 -19.25 4.67 -5.51
CA LEU A 147 -19.01 3.23 -5.64
C LEU A 147 -20.28 2.41 -5.41
N THR A 148 -20.46 1.36 -6.23
CA THR A 148 -21.56 0.38 -6.08
C THR A 148 -21.35 -0.51 -4.86
N HIS A 149 -22.40 -1.22 -4.45
CA HIS A 149 -22.29 -2.24 -3.40
C HIS A 149 -21.27 -3.33 -3.74
N PHE A 150 -21.17 -3.73 -5.02
CA PHE A 150 -20.20 -4.72 -5.47
C PHE A 150 -18.75 -4.24 -5.30
N GLU A 151 -18.43 -3.03 -5.76
CA GLU A 151 -17.11 -2.43 -5.60
C GLU A 151 -16.73 -2.26 -4.12
N LYS A 152 -17.67 -1.79 -3.30
CA LYS A 152 -17.45 -1.66 -1.85
C LYS A 152 -17.20 -3.01 -1.19
N ARG A 153 -17.91 -4.07 -1.60
CA ARG A 153 -17.66 -5.42 -1.10
C ARG A 153 -16.24 -5.88 -1.46
N ASN A 154 -15.81 -5.67 -2.71
CA ASN A 154 -14.48 -6.07 -3.16
C ASN A 154 -13.36 -5.30 -2.44
N LEU A 155 -13.53 -4.00 -2.22
CA LEU A 155 -12.57 -3.22 -1.44
C LEU A 155 -12.52 -3.65 0.03
N ARG A 156 -13.65 -4.04 0.63
CA ARG A 156 -13.66 -4.61 1.99
C ARG A 156 -12.94 -5.96 2.02
N ILE A 157 -13.11 -6.81 1.00
CA ILE A 157 -12.32 -8.04 0.88
C ILE A 157 -10.83 -7.71 0.75
N ALA A 158 -10.47 -6.73 -0.09
CA ALA A 158 -9.09 -6.28 -0.27
C ALA A 158 -8.47 -5.79 1.05
N SER A 159 -9.21 -5.04 1.89
CA SER A 159 -8.67 -4.59 3.18
C SER A 159 -8.36 -5.76 4.12
N TRP A 160 -9.21 -6.78 4.18
CA TRP A 160 -8.95 -7.97 4.98
C TRP A 160 -7.84 -8.85 4.40
N LEU A 161 -7.67 -8.87 3.08
CA LEU A 161 -6.54 -9.53 2.42
C LEU A 161 -5.20 -8.89 2.82
N VAL A 162 -5.12 -7.56 2.93
CA VAL A 162 -3.92 -6.89 3.44
C VAL A 162 -3.60 -7.33 4.88
N VAL A 163 -4.60 -7.46 5.75
CA VAL A 163 -4.39 -7.98 7.11
C VAL A 163 -3.89 -9.42 7.06
N LEU A 164 -4.51 -10.28 6.25
CA LEU A 164 -4.08 -11.67 6.11
C LEU A 164 -2.62 -11.78 5.63
N PHE A 165 -2.21 -10.91 4.69
CA PHE A 165 -0.82 -10.85 4.23
C PHE A 165 0.16 -10.57 5.38
N ALA A 166 -0.16 -9.61 6.26
CA ALA A 166 0.67 -9.29 7.42
C ALA A 166 0.92 -10.51 8.32
N TRP A 167 -0.10 -11.35 8.51
CA TRP A 167 -0.02 -12.55 9.35
C TRP A 167 0.65 -13.74 8.67
N LEU A 168 0.61 -13.83 7.34
CA LEU A 168 1.27 -14.88 6.58
C LEU A 168 2.77 -14.61 6.37
N ARG A 169 3.19 -13.33 6.35
CA ARG A 169 4.57 -12.91 6.10
C ARG A 169 5.62 -13.59 7.00
N PRO A 170 5.44 -13.68 8.32
CA PRO A 170 6.52 -14.20 9.15
C PRO A 170 6.87 -15.66 8.86
N TYR A 171 5.87 -16.45 8.44
CA TYR A 171 6.06 -17.81 7.95
C TYR A 171 6.88 -17.86 6.65
N GLN A 172 6.79 -16.84 5.79
CA GLN A 172 7.62 -16.72 4.60
C GLN A 172 9.11 -16.52 4.96
N LEU A 173 9.38 -15.72 5.98
CA LEU A 173 10.73 -15.38 6.42
C LEU A 173 11.43 -16.56 7.11
N THR A 174 10.69 -17.39 7.85
CA THR A 174 11.27 -18.50 8.62
C THR A 174 11.36 -19.81 7.89
N GLN A 175 10.37 -20.16 7.05
CA GLN A 175 10.29 -21.52 6.51
C GLN A 175 10.80 -21.69 5.08
N ASN A 176 11.27 -20.62 4.41
CA ASN A 176 11.69 -20.66 2.99
C ASN A 176 10.67 -21.37 2.07
N GLY A 177 9.40 -21.43 2.49
CA GLY A 177 8.35 -22.17 1.83
C GLY A 177 7.93 -21.44 0.56
N ILE A 178 8.39 -21.94 -0.58
CA ILE A 178 8.14 -21.37 -1.91
C ILE A 178 6.64 -21.11 -2.14
N CYS A 179 5.76 -22.02 -1.70
CA CYS A 179 4.30 -21.86 -1.81
C CYS A 179 3.75 -20.69 -0.98
N LEU A 180 4.15 -20.56 0.29
CA LEU A 180 3.70 -19.48 1.17
C LEU A 180 4.22 -18.12 0.69
N PHE A 181 5.41 -18.08 0.11
CA PHE A 181 5.96 -16.90 -0.56
C PHE A 181 5.03 -16.41 -1.69
N TYR A 182 4.64 -17.32 -2.60
CA TYR A 182 3.73 -17.00 -3.70
C TYR A 182 2.32 -16.64 -3.23
N THR A 183 1.78 -17.35 -2.24
CA THR A 183 0.43 -17.06 -1.72
C THR A 183 0.33 -15.64 -1.20
N ALA A 184 1.27 -15.20 -0.36
CA ALA A 184 1.16 -13.89 0.23
C ALA A 184 1.48 -12.77 -0.80
N LEU A 185 2.37 -13.01 -1.77
CA LEU A 185 2.52 -12.10 -2.92
C LEU A 185 1.21 -11.94 -3.71
N MET A 186 0.50 -13.03 -3.98
CA MET A 186 -0.80 -12.99 -4.66
C MET A 186 -1.84 -12.20 -3.87
N VAL A 187 -1.83 -12.29 -2.53
CA VAL A 187 -2.73 -11.53 -1.65
C VAL A 187 -2.49 -10.03 -1.78
N MET A 188 -1.23 -9.58 -1.78
CA MET A 188 -0.89 -8.17 -1.99
C MET A 188 -1.19 -7.67 -3.39
N PHE A 189 -0.88 -8.48 -4.40
CA PHE A 189 -1.17 -8.17 -5.79
C PHE A 189 -2.68 -7.97 -6.00
N THR A 190 -3.49 -8.91 -5.50
CA THR A 190 -4.97 -8.85 -5.60
C THR A 190 -5.52 -7.59 -4.94
N SER A 191 -5.02 -7.25 -3.75
CA SER A 191 -5.45 -6.05 -3.03
C SER A 191 -5.12 -4.76 -3.81
N SER A 192 -3.96 -4.72 -4.46
CA SER A 192 -3.51 -3.59 -5.27
C SER A 192 -4.33 -3.43 -6.55
N VAL A 193 -4.67 -4.54 -7.22
CA VAL A 193 -5.52 -4.56 -8.41
C VAL A 193 -6.93 -4.05 -8.09
N LEU A 194 -7.52 -4.49 -6.97
CA LEU A 194 -8.86 -4.06 -6.55
C LEU A 194 -8.91 -2.57 -6.18
N LEU A 195 -7.84 -2.05 -5.57
CA LEU A 195 -7.68 -0.62 -5.31
C LEU A 195 -7.63 0.17 -6.62
N LEU A 196 -6.82 -0.28 -7.59
CA LEU A 196 -6.68 0.36 -8.89
C LEU A 196 -7.99 0.37 -9.69
N TYR A 197 -8.68 -0.77 -9.72
CA TYR A 197 -10.00 -0.90 -10.33
C TYR A 197 -10.98 0.11 -9.75
N SER A 198 -11.02 0.23 -8.42
CA SER A 198 -11.92 1.18 -7.75
C SER A 198 -11.58 2.63 -8.08
N ALA A 199 -10.29 2.97 -8.20
CA ALA A 199 -9.86 4.28 -8.64
C ALA A 199 -10.34 4.62 -10.06
N MET A 200 -10.25 3.66 -10.99
CA MET A 200 -10.72 3.83 -12.36
C MET A 200 -12.24 4.03 -12.42
N VAL A 201 -13.01 3.24 -11.69
CA VAL A 201 -14.47 3.38 -11.66
C VAL A 201 -14.91 4.73 -11.11
N VAL A 202 -14.26 5.20 -10.04
CA VAL A 202 -14.55 6.54 -9.48
C VAL A 202 -14.25 7.62 -10.50
N TYR A 203 -13.11 7.54 -11.19
CA TYR A 203 -12.75 8.48 -12.25
C TYR A 203 -13.77 8.49 -13.39
N GLU A 204 -14.11 7.31 -13.92
CA GLU A 204 -15.04 7.20 -15.04
C GLU A 204 -16.41 7.78 -14.67
N ARG A 205 -16.92 7.46 -13.49
CA ARG A 205 -18.19 8.03 -13.01
C ARG A 205 -18.08 9.53 -12.83
N ALA A 206 -17.08 10.03 -12.11
CA ALA A 206 -16.89 11.46 -11.89
C ALA A 206 -16.80 12.25 -13.21
N SER A 207 -16.12 11.71 -14.22
CA SER A 207 -16.00 12.35 -15.54
C SER A 207 -17.29 12.45 -16.33
N ARG A 208 -18.32 11.64 -16.02
CA ARG A 208 -19.64 11.73 -16.68
C ARG A 208 -20.52 12.83 -16.07
N TRP A 209 -20.19 13.32 -14.87
CA TRP A 209 -20.96 14.34 -14.14
C TRP A 209 -20.34 15.74 -14.22
N LEU A 210 -19.18 15.86 -14.87
CA LEU A 210 -18.45 17.11 -15.11
C LEU A 210 -18.46 17.42 -16.60
#